data_AF-A0A3D5QCP0-F1
#
_entry.id   AF-A0A3D5QCP0-F1
#
_cell.length_a   1.000
_cell.length_b   1.000
_cell.length_c   1.000
_cell.angle_alpha   90.00
_cell.angle_beta   90.00
_cell.angle_gamma   90.00
#
_symmetry.space_group_name_H-M   'P 1'
#
loop_
_entity.id
_entity.type
_entity.pdbx_description
1 polymer ?
#
loop_
_entity_poly.entity_id
_entity_poly.type
_entity_poly.pdbx_seq_one_letter_code
_entity_poly.pdbx_strand_id
1 'polypeptide(L)'
;MQWKFSKRLVTRCKTIRYDGTFDEEESLIIREIRHNIHVNGEFFASVMLIPEQQKEFTYGFLFTSGIINSSDDVVNYRMCENYNIYVYLKDPRPLGSNSTWTITSGCGGGKVLDKTYDDIKTIDSAFKISAADILNHFKVMERESDLHSATRCVHKAYFAGSDGDCFASDDIGRHNTIDKVIGGIVFK
;
A
#
# COMPACT_ATOMS: atom_id res chain seq x y z
N MET A 1 -13.37 -7.59 -23.32
CA MET A 1 -12.19 -6.85 -22.81
C MET A 1 -11.38 -7.80 -21.94
N GLN A 2 -10.09 -8.01 -22.23
CA GLN A 2 -9.21 -8.77 -21.32
C GLN A 2 -8.58 -7.78 -20.35
N TRP A 3 -8.89 -7.92 -19.06
CA TRP A 3 -8.32 -7.10 -18.00
C TRP A 3 -6.86 -7.48 -17.74
N LYS A 4 -5.97 -6.52 -17.48
CA LYS A 4 -4.54 -6.77 -17.22
C LYS A 4 -4.21 -7.06 -15.74
N PHE A 5 -5.20 -7.35 -14.90
CA PHE A 5 -5.00 -7.66 -13.48
C PHE A 5 -5.29 -9.13 -13.15
N SER A 6 -4.71 -9.62 -12.07
CA SER A 6 -4.89 -11.00 -11.62
C SER A 6 -6.35 -11.29 -11.28
N LYS A 7 -6.91 -12.39 -11.82
CA LYS A 7 -8.27 -12.86 -11.48
C LYS A 7 -8.45 -13.14 -9.98
N ARG A 8 -7.35 -13.35 -9.24
CA ARG A 8 -7.39 -13.60 -7.79
C ARG A 8 -7.79 -12.37 -6.97
N LEU A 9 -7.72 -11.17 -7.57
CA LEU A 9 -8.05 -9.90 -6.92
C LEU A 9 -9.56 -9.63 -6.86
N VAL A 10 -10.35 -10.26 -7.73
CA VAL A 10 -11.76 -9.94 -7.89
C VAL A 10 -12.64 -11.18 -7.83
N THR A 11 -13.87 -10.98 -7.40
CA THR A 11 -14.95 -11.97 -7.47
C THR A 11 -16.09 -11.37 -8.28
N ARG A 12 -16.77 -12.20 -9.08
CA ARG A 12 -18.02 -11.79 -9.74
C ARG A 12 -19.18 -11.97 -8.77
N CYS A 13 -19.99 -10.93 -8.65
CA CYS A 13 -21.19 -10.96 -7.83
C CYS A 13 -22.38 -10.44 -8.64
N LYS A 14 -23.54 -11.08 -8.43
CA LYS A 14 -24.80 -10.51 -8.89
C LYS A 14 -25.09 -9.25 -8.07
N THR A 15 -25.39 -8.17 -8.74
CA THR A 15 -25.72 -6.87 -8.16
C THR A 15 -27.02 -6.37 -8.77
N ILE A 16 -27.62 -5.38 -8.11
CA ILE A 16 -28.81 -4.69 -8.61
C ILE A 16 -28.42 -3.23 -8.83
N ARG A 17 -28.52 -2.76 -10.06
CA ARG A 17 -28.28 -1.36 -10.43
C ARG A 17 -29.60 -0.60 -10.39
N TYR A 18 -29.56 0.64 -9.89
CA TYR A 18 -30.71 1.54 -9.88
C TYR A 18 -30.39 2.86 -10.60
N ASP A 19 -31.06 3.11 -11.72
CA ASP A 19 -30.99 4.35 -12.51
C ASP A 19 -32.38 4.90 -12.89
N GLY A 20 -33.38 4.58 -12.07
CA GLY A 20 -34.81 4.84 -12.32
C GLY A 20 -35.62 3.54 -12.46
N THR A 21 -34.96 2.45 -12.81
CA THR A 21 -35.45 1.06 -12.75
C THR A 21 -34.47 0.18 -11.99
N PHE A 22 -34.92 -1.00 -11.54
CA PHE A 22 -34.04 -2.00 -10.93
C PHE A 22 -33.64 -3.03 -11.99
N ASP A 23 -32.36 -3.09 -12.31
CA ASP A 23 -31.79 -4.07 -13.24
C ASP A 23 -30.81 -5.00 -12.52
N GLU A 24 -30.92 -6.31 -12.77
CA GLU A 24 -29.89 -7.26 -12.34
C GLU A 24 -28.67 -7.19 -13.28
N GLU A 25 -27.48 -7.12 -12.70
CA GLU A 25 -26.22 -7.17 -13.46
C GLU A 25 -25.15 -8.00 -12.72
N GLU A 26 -24.03 -8.25 -13.41
CA GLU A 26 -22.83 -8.79 -12.77
C GLU A 26 -21.79 -7.68 -12.59
N SER A 27 -21.31 -7.50 -11.36
CA SER A 27 -20.19 -6.59 -11.08
C SER A 27 -18.97 -7.35 -10.57
N LEU A 28 -17.78 -6.78 -10.81
CA LEU A 28 -16.54 -7.25 -10.21
C LEU A 28 -16.33 -6.55 -8.86
N ILE A 29 -16.30 -7.34 -7.80
CA ILE A 29 -16.01 -6.87 -6.44
C ILE A 29 -14.59 -7.25 -6.09
N ILE A 30 -13.83 -6.30 -5.56
CA ILE A 30 -12.45 -6.54 -5.15
C ILE A 30 -12.38 -7.34 -3.84
N ARG A 31 -11.36 -8.19 -3.73
CA ARG A 31 -11.08 -8.98 -2.54
C ARG A 31 -10.13 -8.22 -1.64
N GLU A 32 -10.50 -8.13 -0.37
CA GLU A 32 -9.69 -7.57 0.70
C GLU A 32 -9.44 -8.65 1.75
N ILE A 33 -8.18 -8.83 2.15
CA ILE A 33 -7.77 -9.89 3.07
C ILE A 33 -6.99 -9.28 4.24
N ARG A 34 -7.34 -9.72 5.45
CA ARG A 34 -6.61 -9.38 6.66
C ARG A 34 -5.25 -10.07 6.66
N HIS A 35 -4.19 -9.29 6.81
CA HIS A 35 -2.84 -9.75 7.05
C HIS A 35 -2.41 -9.36 8.46
N ASN A 36 -1.78 -10.29 9.17
CA ASN A 36 -1.20 -10.02 10.48
C ASN A 36 0.32 -9.94 10.33
N ILE A 37 0.88 -8.80 10.67
CA ILE A 37 2.32 -8.55 10.58
C ILE A 37 2.93 -8.78 11.95
N HIS A 38 3.99 -9.58 11.97
CA HIS A 38 4.82 -9.87 13.12
C HIS A 38 6.24 -9.39 12.84
N VAL A 39 6.82 -8.66 13.77
CA VAL A 39 8.19 -8.15 13.66
C VAL A 39 9.01 -8.70 14.82
N ASN A 40 10.14 -9.32 14.51
CA ASN A 40 11.01 -9.99 15.48
C ASN A 40 10.26 -11.02 16.37
N GLY A 41 9.23 -11.66 15.81
CA GLY A 41 8.41 -12.66 16.51
C GLY A 41 7.23 -12.10 17.30
N GLU A 42 7.12 -10.78 17.45
CA GLU A 42 6.04 -10.12 18.18
C GLU A 42 4.95 -9.61 17.22
N PHE A 43 3.68 -9.70 17.66
CA PHE A 43 2.57 -9.15 16.89
C PHE A 43 2.70 -7.63 16.79
N PHE A 44 2.70 -7.11 15.57
CA PHE A 44 2.86 -5.69 15.31
C PHE A 44 1.52 -5.04 14.94
N ALA A 45 0.88 -5.51 13.87
CA ALA A 45 -0.36 -4.92 13.36
C ALA A 45 -1.19 -5.91 12.55
N SER A 46 -2.50 -5.65 12.46
CA SER A 46 -3.37 -6.24 11.45
C SER A 46 -3.74 -5.18 10.43
N VAL A 47 -3.63 -5.52 9.15
CA VAL A 47 -3.97 -4.63 8.03
C VAL A 47 -4.87 -5.36 7.04
N MET A 48 -5.78 -4.63 6.40
CA MET A 48 -6.58 -5.15 5.30
C MET A 48 -5.90 -4.75 3.99
N LEU A 49 -5.64 -5.72 3.11
CA LEU A 49 -4.91 -5.50 1.85
C LEU A 49 -5.59 -6.25 0.70
N ILE A 50 -5.48 -5.72 -0.52
CA ILE A 50 -5.71 -6.55 -1.71
C ILE A 50 -4.60 -7.61 -1.80
N PRO A 51 -4.84 -8.84 -2.27
CA PRO A 51 -3.86 -9.93 -2.27
C PRO A 51 -2.79 -9.82 -3.37
N GLU A 52 -2.18 -8.65 -3.48
CA GLU A 52 -1.04 -8.35 -4.34
C GLU A 52 -0.10 -7.34 -3.66
N GLN A 53 1.20 -7.44 -3.95
CA GLN A 53 2.25 -6.54 -3.45
C GLN A 53 2.36 -6.48 -1.91
N GLN A 54 2.16 -7.61 -1.21
CA GLN A 54 2.28 -7.69 0.26
C GLN A 54 3.68 -7.38 0.76
N LYS A 55 4.70 -7.76 0.00
CA LYS A 55 6.09 -7.53 0.37
C LYS A 55 6.40 -6.05 0.31
N GLU A 56 6.08 -5.40 -0.79
CA GLU A 56 6.21 -3.97 -0.98
C GLU A 56 5.41 -3.20 0.07
N PHE A 57 4.15 -3.58 0.32
CA PHE A 57 3.39 -2.99 1.44
C PHE A 57 4.17 -3.08 2.76
N THR A 58 4.71 -4.25 3.09
CA THR A 58 5.37 -4.48 4.38
C THR A 58 6.65 -3.64 4.52
N TYR A 59 7.50 -3.60 3.50
CA TYR A 59 8.70 -2.76 3.52
C TYR A 59 8.33 -1.28 3.62
N GLY A 60 7.34 -0.83 2.86
CA GLY A 60 6.85 0.55 2.91
C GLY A 60 6.26 0.90 4.26
N PHE A 61 5.38 0.07 4.79
CA PHE A 61 4.72 0.29 6.08
C PHE A 61 5.72 0.37 7.23
N LEU A 62 6.76 -0.49 7.23
CA LEU A 62 7.83 -0.41 8.23
C LEU A 62 8.68 0.86 8.06
N PHE A 63 8.96 1.27 6.82
CA PHE A 63 9.74 2.48 6.53
C PHE A 63 8.99 3.76 6.89
N THR A 64 7.74 3.90 6.47
CA THR A 64 6.89 5.07 6.76
C THR A 64 6.56 5.16 8.25
N SER A 65 6.45 4.01 8.92
CA SER A 65 6.36 3.93 10.38
C SER A 65 7.70 4.14 11.09
N GLY A 66 8.80 4.43 10.39
CA GLY A 66 10.11 4.71 11.00
C GLY A 66 10.75 3.53 11.73
N ILE A 67 10.31 2.30 11.46
CA ILE A 67 10.84 1.08 12.05
C ILE A 67 12.13 0.64 11.35
N ILE A 68 12.19 0.85 10.05
CA ILE A 68 13.40 0.66 9.23
C ILE A 68 13.78 1.97 8.54
N ASN A 69 15.07 2.15 8.31
CA ASN A 69 15.60 3.24 7.50
C ASN A 69 15.98 2.78 6.08
N SER A 70 16.16 1.47 5.88
CA SER A 70 16.49 0.87 4.58
C SER A 70 16.01 -0.58 4.50
N SER A 71 15.95 -1.13 3.28
CA SER A 71 15.67 -2.55 3.08
C SER A 71 16.69 -3.47 3.75
N ASP A 72 17.94 -3.01 3.88
CA ASP A 72 19.01 -3.73 4.56
C ASP A 72 18.73 -3.97 6.05
N ASP A 73 17.86 -3.19 6.68
CA ASP A 73 17.48 -3.43 8.08
C ASP A 73 16.66 -4.73 8.24
N VAL A 74 16.10 -5.26 7.15
CA VAL A 74 15.31 -6.50 7.13
C VAL A 74 16.21 -7.70 6.82
N VAL A 75 16.42 -8.57 7.81
CA VAL A 75 17.16 -9.83 7.67
C VAL A 75 16.32 -10.88 6.95
N ASN A 76 15.03 -10.95 7.26
CA ASN A 76 14.14 -11.95 6.68
C ASN A 76 12.71 -11.42 6.53
N TYR A 77 12.09 -11.78 5.40
CA TYR A 77 10.67 -11.58 5.14
C TYR A 77 10.05 -12.93 4.75
N ARG A 78 8.95 -13.29 5.40
CA ARG A 78 8.19 -14.50 5.08
C ARG A 78 6.69 -14.23 5.15
N MET A 79 6.00 -14.50 4.04
CA MET A 79 4.54 -14.57 4.02
C MET A 79 4.10 -16.03 4.12
N CYS A 80 3.20 -16.31 5.05
CA CYS A 80 2.62 -17.63 5.27
C CYS A 80 1.26 -17.76 4.56
N GLU A 81 0.83 -18.99 4.28
CA GLU A 81 -0.45 -19.27 3.61
C GLU A 81 -1.68 -18.78 4.39
N ASN A 82 -1.55 -18.66 5.72
CA ASN A 82 -2.59 -18.14 6.61
C ASN A 82 -2.60 -16.61 6.73
N TYR A 83 -1.96 -15.90 5.77
CA TYR A 83 -1.87 -14.43 5.70
C TYR A 83 -1.11 -13.77 6.86
N ASN A 84 -0.36 -14.54 7.65
CA ASN A 84 0.63 -13.95 8.55
C ASN A 84 1.89 -13.59 7.77
N ILE A 85 2.43 -12.41 8.06
CA ILE A 85 3.69 -11.92 7.53
C ILE A 85 4.65 -11.81 8.71
N TYR A 86 5.81 -12.45 8.58
CA TYR A 86 6.88 -12.39 9.56
C TYR A 86 8.05 -11.61 8.97
N VAL A 87 8.51 -10.62 9.73
CA VAL A 87 9.67 -9.80 9.40
C VAL A 87 10.67 -9.89 10.54
N TYR A 88 11.92 -10.18 10.23
CA TYR A 88 13.02 -10.15 11.19
C TYR A 88 13.97 -9.03 10.80
N LEU A 89 14.22 -8.14 11.75
CA LEU A 89 15.09 -6.98 11.60
C LEU A 89 16.48 -7.27 12.16
N LYS A 90 17.49 -6.54 11.69
CA LYS A 90 18.85 -6.59 12.25
C LYS A 90 18.87 -6.11 13.70
N ASP A 91 18.07 -5.09 14.00
CA ASP A 91 17.90 -4.58 15.35
C ASP A 91 16.85 -5.43 16.10
N PRO A 92 17.24 -6.14 17.18
CA PRO A 92 16.33 -6.99 17.93
C PRO A 92 15.50 -6.21 18.96
N ARG A 93 15.67 -4.88 19.10
CA ARG A 93 14.94 -4.10 20.11
C ARG A 93 13.42 -4.23 19.92
N PRO A 94 12.65 -4.37 21.01
CA PRO A 94 11.19 -4.40 20.94
C PRO A 94 10.64 -3.14 20.28
N LEU A 95 9.74 -3.33 19.31
CA LEU A 95 9.02 -2.20 18.72
C LEU A 95 8.24 -1.46 19.81
N GLY A 96 8.48 -0.16 19.93
CA GLY A 96 7.75 0.70 20.87
C GLY A 96 8.34 0.82 22.27
N SER A 97 9.59 0.43 22.52
CA SER A 97 10.23 0.64 23.82
C SER A 97 10.25 2.11 24.28
N ASN A 98 10.06 3.08 23.36
CA ASN A 98 9.94 4.53 23.62
C ASN A 98 8.87 5.22 22.74
N SER A 99 7.89 4.50 22.17
CA SER A 99 6.98 5.09 21.17
C SER A 99 5.52 5.06 21.60
N THR A 100 4.88 6.23 21.59
CA THR A 100 3.42 6.34 21.61
C THR A 100 2.87 6.05 20.22
N TRP A 101 1.79 5.28 20.16
CA TRP A 101 1.10 4.94 18.92
C TRP A 101 -0.22 5.70 18.86
N THR A 102 -0.43 6.44 17.78
CA THR A 102 -1.69 7.13 17.53
C THR A 102 -2.57 6.26 16.64
N ILE A 103 -3.76 5.93 17.15
CA ILE A 103 -4.80 5.25 16.38
C ILE A 103 -5.51 6.29 15.53
N THR A 104 -5.33 6.20 14.21
CA THR A 104 -5.96 7.11 13.25
C THR A 104 -7.45 6.82 13.10
N SER A 105 -8.25 7.86 12.81
CA SER A 105 -9.72 7.80 12.68
C SER A 105 -10.24 7.07 11.42
N GLY A 106 -9.37 6.41 10.66
CA GLY A 106 -9.76 5.64 9.47
C GLY A 106 -10.47 4.33 9.83
N CYS A 107 -11.27 3.79 8.90
CA CYS A 107 -11.86 2.46 8.99
C CYS A 107 -10.75 1.40 9.11
N GLY A 108 -10.39 1.03 10.35
CA GLY A 108 -9.30 0.10 10.65
C GLY A 108 -8.39 0.51 11.81
N GLY A 109 -8.47 1.76 12.32
CA GLY A 109 -7.70 2.18 13.48
C GLY A 109 -6.18 2.08 13.27
N GLY A 110 -5.69 2.53 12.11
CA GLY A 110 -4.28 2.41 11.73
C GLY A 110 -3.38 3.05 12.77
N LYS A 111 -2.35 2.33 13.22
CA LYS A 111 -1.36 2.82 14.18
C LYS A 111 -0.25 3.55 13.43
N VAL A 112 -0.01 4.80 13.79
CA VAL A 112 1.14 5.57 13.32
C VAL A 112 1.97 5.93 14.54
N LEU A 113 3.30 5.99 14.39
CA LEU A 113 4.14 6.58 15.42
C LEU A 113 3.67 8.01 15.68
N ASP A 114 3.53 8.37 16.95
CA ASP A 114 3.20 9.72 17.35
C ASP A 114 4.39 10.62 17.02
N LYS A 115 4.31 11.28 15.87
CA LYS A 115 5.29 12.24 15.39
C LYS A 115 4.63 13.61 15.34
N THR A 116 5.31 14.57 15.94
CA THR A 116 4.94 15.98 15.87
C THR A 116 5.50 16.60 14.59
N TYR A 117 5.03 17.79 14.23
CA TYR A 117 5.61 18.54 13.11
C TYR A 117 7.11 18.80 13.30
N ASP A 118 7.59 18.89 14.55
CA ASP A 118 9.00 19.12 14.89
C ASP A 118 9.89 17.91 14.57
N ASP A 119 9.31 16.70 14.46
CA ASP A 119 10.03 15.47 14.10
C ASP A 119 10.22 15.32 12.58
N ILE A 120 9.59 16.19 11.78
CA ILE A 120 9.66 16.14 10.32
C ILE A 120 10.94 16.85 9.85
N LYS A 121 11.88 16.07 9.34
CA LYS A 121 13.10 16.60 8.73
C LYS A 121 12.77 17.43 7.49
N THR A 122 13.39 18.60 7.39
CA THR A 122 13.34 19.40 6.16
C THR A 122 13.95 18.60 5.00
N ILE A 123 13.26 18.57 3.87
CA ILE A 123 13.75 17.93 2.66
C ILE A 123 14.71 18.89 1.96
N ASP A 124 15.99 18.54 1.90
CA ASP A 124 16.98 19.22 1.07
C ASP A 124 17.14 18.45 -0.25
N SER A 125 16.49 18.94 -1.31
CA SER A 125 16.52 18.31 -2.62
C SER A 125 16.50 19.34 -3.74
N ALA A 126 17.36 19.14 -4.74
CA ALA A 126 17.38 19.94 -5.97
C ALA A 126 16.37 19.46 -7.02
N PHE A 127 15.55 18.44 -6.71
CA PHE A 127 14.60 17.87 -7.65
C PHE A 127 13.59 18.92 -8.15
N LYS A 128 13.38 18.94 -9.46
CA LYS A 128 12.38 19.79 -10.13
C LYS A 128 11.63 18.94 -11.13
N ILE A 129 10.33 19.20 -11.25
CA ILE A 129 9.45 18.57 -12.24
C ILE A 129 8.63 19.66 -12.93
N SER A 130 8.46 19.56 -14.26
CA SER A 130 7.64 20.51 -15.00
C SER A 130 6.14 20.18 -14.85
N ALA A 131 5.28 21.18 -14.99
CA ALA A 131 3.83 20.94 -15.01
C ALA A 131 3.41 19.99 -16.14
N ALA A 132 4.11 20.04 -17.28
CA ALA A 132 3.85 19.13 -18.40
C ALA A 132 4.18 17.68 -18.03
N ASP A 133 5.28 17.44 -17.33
CA ASP A 133 5.67 16.11 -16.87
C ASP A 133 4.68 15.56 -15.86
N ILE A 134 4.21 16.38 -14.91
CA ILE A 134 3.14 16.00 -13.97
C ILE A 134 1.93 15.48 -14.74
N LEU A 135 1.43 16.24 -15.72
CA LEU A 135 0.27 15.84 -16.52
C LEU A 135 0.54 14.57 -17.36
N ASN A 136 1.76 14.39 -17.85
CA ASN A 136 2.14 13.17 -18.57
C ASN A 136 2.15 11.94 -17.65
N HIS A 137 2.70 12.05 -16.44
CA HIS A 137 2.66 10.96 -15.46
C HIS A 137 1.23 10.62 -15.03
N PHE A 138 0.35 11.61 -14.88
CA PHE A 138 -1.08 11.36 -14.63
C PHE A 138 -1.73 10.54 -15.74
N LYS A 139 -1.45 10.86 -17.01
CA LYS A 139 -1.97 10.07 -18.15
C LYS A 139 -1.45 8.65 -18.15
N VAL A 140 -0.19 8.43 -17.76
CA VAL A 140 0.38 7.09 -17.62
C VAL A 140 -0.34 6.32 -16.51
N MET A 141 -0.46 6.93 -15.32
CA MET A 141 -1.16 6.33 -14.19
C MET A 141 -2.62 5.97 -14.51
N GLU A 142 -3.35 6.85 -15.20
CA GLU A 142 -4.74 6.61 -15.62
C GLU A 142 -4.84 5.43 -16.59
N ARG A 143 -3.94 5.35 -17.58
CA ARG A 143 -3.88 4.22 -18.53
C ARG A 143 -3.58 2.87 -17.85
N GLU A 144 -2.92 2.89 -16.70
CA GLU A 144 -2.59 1.69 -15.93
C GLU A 144 -3.61 1.39 -14.82
N SER A 145 -4.78 2.03 -14.85
CA SER A 145 -5.86 1.91 -13.85
C SER A 145 -6.97 0.93 -14.20
N ASP A 146 -6.61 -0.23 -14.76
CA ASP A 146 -7.57 -1.28 -15.14
C ASP A 146 -8.39 -1.77 -13.94
N LEU A 147 -7.76 -1.98 -12.79
CA LEU A 147 -8.43 -2.49 -11.58
C LEU A 147 -9.44 -1.47 -11.02
N HIS A 148 -9.06 -0.19 -10.96
CA HIS A 148 -9.98 0.89 -10.62
C HIS A 148 -11.12 1.00 -11.62
N SER A 149 -10.83 0.93 -12.92
CA SER A 149 -11.86 1.02 -13.96
C SER A 149 -12.87 -0.13 -13.87
N ALA A 150 -12.41 -1.33 -13.52
CA ALA A 150 -13.24 -2.52 -13.36
C ALA A 150 -14.06 -2.56 -12.07
N THR A 151 -13.53 -2.03 -10.96
CA THR A 151 -14.10 -2.25 -9.61
C THR A 151 -14.56 -0.98 -8.92
N ARG A 152 -14.05 0.19 -9.33
CA ARG A 152 -14.25 1.51 -8.69
C ARG A 152 -13.90 1.56 -7.20
N CYS A 153 -13.14 0.58 -6.71
CA CYS A 153 -12.95 0.33 -5.27
C CYS A 153 -11.48 0.38 -4.83
N VAL A 154 -10.57 0.90 -5.66
CA VAL A 154 -9.15 1.03 -5.31
C VAL A 154 -8.66 2.45 -5.50
N HIS A 155 -7.68 2.81 -4.67
CA HIS A 155 -6.79 3.92 -4.89
C HIS A 155 -5.59 3.42 -5.70
N LYS A 156 -5.00 4.32 -6.49
CA LYS A 156 -3.73 4.10 -7.18
C LYS A 156 -2.72 5.15 -6.75
N ALA A 157 -1.49 4.72 -6.54
CA ALA A 157 -0.34 5.60 -6.39
C ALA A 157 0.70 5.23 -7.44
N TYR A 158 1.48 6.23 -7.87
CA TYR A 158 2.47 6.11 -8.92
C TYR A 158 3.71 6.93 -8.53
N PHE A 159 4.86 6.28 -8.53
CA PHE A 159 6.16 6.90 -8.41
C PHE A 159 6.80 7.06 -9.78
N ALA A 160 7.36 8.24 -10.02
CA ALA A 160 8.16 8.58 -11.18
C ALA A 160 9.51 9.15 -10.71
N GLY A 161 10.58 8.37 -10.86
CA GLY A 161 11.95 8.77 -10.59
C GLY A 161 12.59 9.51 -11.76
N SER A 162 13.70 10.21 -11.49
CA SER A 162 14.46 10.95 -12.50
C SER A 162 15.07 10.06 -13.58
N ASP A 163 15.38 8.82 -13.25
CA ASP A 163 16.16 7.91 -14.10
C ASP A 163 15.25 7.00 -14.95
N GLY A 164 13.97 7.37 -15.05
CA GLY A 164 12.95 6.57 -15.74
C GLY A 164 12.36 5.44 -14.90
N ASP A 165 12.80 5.28 -13.65
CA ASP A 165 12.21 4.34 -12.71
C ASP A 165 10.77 4.72 -12.41
N CYS A 166 9.86 3.77 -12.57
CA CYS A 166 8.48 3.93 -12.16
C CYS A 166 8.00 2.76 -11.34
N PHE A 167 7.06 3.03 -10.43
CA PHE A 167 6.38 2.00 -9.68
C PHE A 167 4.94 2.41 -9.43
N ALA A 168 4.01 1.50 -9.68
CA ALA A 168 2.60 1.71 -9.48
C ALA A 168 2.04 0.64 -8.55
N SER A 169 1.06 1.02 -7.75
CA SER A 169 0.35 0.09 -6.90
C SER A 169 -1.11 0.47 -6.76
N ASP A 170 -1.95 -0.54 -6.58
CA ASP A 170 -3.34 -0.39 -6.18
C ASP A 170 -3.56 -0.99 -4.78
N ASP A 171 -4.50 -0.42 -4.03
CA ASP A 171 -5.09 -1.02 -2.83
C ASP A 171 -6.44 -0.35 -2.53
N ILE A 172 -7.30 -0.98 -1.72
CA ILE A 172 -8.53 -0.33 -1.25
C ILE A 172 -8.17 0.83 -0.33
N GLY A 173 -7.20 0.62 0.56
CA GLY A 173 -6.69 1.63 1.48
C GLY A 173 -5.72 2.59 0.80
N ARG A 174 -6.02 3.90 0.82
CA ARG A 174 -5.11 4.93 0.29
C ARG A 174 -3.72 4.91 0.93
N HIS A 175 -3.64 4.65 2.24
CA HIS A 175 -2.35 4.58 2.95
C HIS A 175 -1.56 3.34 2.51
N ASN A 176 -2.23 2.18 2.42
CA ASN A 176 -1.62 0.96 1.90
C ASN A 176 -1.08 1.14 0.48
N THR A 177 -1.80 1.89 -0.34
CA THR A 177 -1.38 2.19 -1.71
C THR A 177 -0.07 2.99 -1.73
N ILE A 178 0.05 3.99 -0.86
CA ILE A 178 1.29 4.78 -0.70
C ILE A 178 2.42 3.92 -0.13
N ASP A 179 2.14 3.13 0.93
CA ASP A 179 3.12 2.22 1.52
C ASP A 179 3.66 1.23 0.48
N LYS A 180 2.80 0.63 -0.35
CA LYS A 180 3.24 -0.26 -1.43
C LYS A 180 4.17 0.43 -2.41
N VAL A 181 3.86 1.67 -2.82
CA VAL A 181 4.74 2.41 -3.73
C VAL A 181 6.08 2.73 -3.07
N ILE A 182 6.07 3.24 -1.84
CA ILE A 182 7.29 3.55 -1.09
C ILE A 182 8.12 2.28 -0.89
N GLY A 183 7.49 1.19 -0.49
CA GLY A 183 8.17 -0.09 -0.31
C GLY A 183 8.70 -0.67 -1.62
N GLY A 184 8.02 -0.47 -2.74
CA GLY A 184 8.51 -0.83 -4.08
C GLY A 184 9.75 -0.04 -4.52
N ILE A 185 10.04 1.10 -3.86
CA ILE A 185 11.27 1.89 -4.04
C ILE A 185 12.32 1.47 -3.02
N VAL A 186 11.95 1.38 -1.74
CA VAL A 186 12.86 1.04 -0.63
C VAL A 186 13.39 -0.39 -0.75
N PHE A 187 12.58 -1.32 -1.24
CA PHE A 187 12.95 -2.72 -1.41
C PHE A 187 13.88 -2.97 -2.61
N LYS A 188 13.90 -2.06 -3.59
CA LYS A 188 14.73 -2.21 -4.80
C LYS A 188 16.23 -2.08 -4.50
#